data_AF-A0A1F3WTR6-F1
#
_entry.id   AF-A0A1F3WTR6-F1
#
_cell.length_a   1.000
_cell.length_b   1.000
_cell.length_c   1.000
_cell.angle_alpha   90.00
_cell.angle_beta   90.00
_cell.angle_gamma   90.00
#
_symmetry.space_group_name_H-M   'P 1'
#
loop_
_entity.id
_entity.type
_entity.pdbx_description
1 polymer ?
#
loop_
_entity_poly.entity_id
_entity_poly.type
_entity_poly.pdbx_seq_one_letter_code
_entity_poly.pdbx_strand_id
1 'polypeptide(L)'
;MGEQPDLILAHWAVAGGPSPEGVRFMRDSNQLPESLEQTTIVLDQGTEARASELIALGAERVLLADAALLDITAVARLVQQHGAERVGVWLPVKKRQISWAIDYISNEDFNCLTPSFGKAGWEVVKSDGTSTGTDAEWWVSETLSLGASLVLISVDAHDDDLNICAGLMENHGKKLWFTPWQLPDADLEPWVRYGRVRRLVLPEPNTRDEEEMVRICAAALTLHESAAGEKSPGKESEKTL
;
A
#
# COMPACT_ATOMS: atom_id res chain seq x y z
N MET A 1 -10.22 12.80 22.55
CA MET A 1 -8.78 12.55 22.47
C MET A 1 -8.50 12.00 21.08
N GLY A 2 -8.10 12.84 20.14
CA GLY A 2 -7.75 12.40 18.79
C GLY A 2 -6.29 11.99 18.77
N GLU A 3 -6.02 10.69 18.67
CA GLU A 3 -4.68 10.20 18.33
C GLU A 3 -4.30 10.76 16.95
N GLN A 4 -3.26 11.60 16.91
CA GLN A 4 -2.59 11.99 15.66
C GLN A 4 -2.13 10.71 14.95
N PRO A 5 -2.35 10.55 13.64
CA PRO A 5 -1.57 9.58 12.90
C PRO A 5 -0.19 10.20 12.65
N ASP A 6 0.73 9.95 13.57
CA ASP A 6 2.16 10.11 13.30
C ASP A 6 2.50 9.32 12.02
N LEU A 7 3.24 9.96 11.12
CA LEU A 7 3.79 9.28 9.96
C LEU A 7 4.75 8.19 10.48
N ILE A 8 4.44 6.93 10.18
CA ILE A 8 5.29 5.80 10.56
C ILE A 8 6.22 5.49 9.39
N LEU A 9 7.53 5.49 9.67
CA LEU A 9 8.56 5.13 8.73
C LEU A 9 9.12 3.75 9.07
N ALA A 10 9.31 2.94 8.05
CA ALA A 10 9.98 1.65 8.09
C ALA A 10 11.08 1.61 7.02
N HIS A 11 11.94 0.61 7.11
CA HIS A 11 13.07 0.46 6.21
C HIS A 11 13.10 -0.94 5.59
N TRP A 12 13.51 -1.00 4.32
CA TRP A 12 14.05 -2.24 3.78
C TRP A 12 15.42 -2.52 4.41
N ALA A 13 15.63 -3.76 4.81
CA ALA A 13 16.87 -4.23 5.42
C ALA A 13 17.66 -5.11 4.45
N VAL A 14 18.94 -4.78 4.25
CA VAL A 14 19.93 -5.69 3.65
C VAL A 14 20.49 -6.66 4.68
N ALA A 15 20.64 -7.92 4.26
CA ALA A 15 21.30 -8.95 5.04
C ALA A 15 22.73 -8.51 5.44
N GLY A 16 23.00 -8.46 6.75
CA GLY A 16 24.30 -8.04 7.29
C GLY A 16 24.51 -6.53 7.40
N GLY A 17 23.50 -5.71 7.10
CA GLY A 17 23.52 -4.27 7.35
C GLY A 17 23.36 -3.91 8.84
N PRO A 18 23.67 -2.65 9.23
CA PRO A 18 23.36 -2.16 10.56
C PRO A 18 21.84 -2.25 10.80
N SER A 19 21.43 -2.62 12.00
CA SER A 19 20.01 -2.68 12.36
C SER A 19 19.49 -1.27 12.68
N PRO A 20 18.70 -0.63 11.80
CA PRO A 20 18.02 0.59 12.19
C PRO A 20 17.01 0.28 13.31
N GLU A 21 16.77 1.25 14.20
CA GLU A 21 15.64 1.18 15.13
C GLU A 21 14.33 1.34 14.35
N GLY A 22 13.33 0.50 14.64
CA GLY A 22 11.99 0.61 14.05
C GLY A 22 11.51 -0.62 13.28
N VAL A 23 10.42 -0.46 12.53
CA VAL A 23 9.80 -1.54 11.73
C VAL A 23 10.68 -1.86 10.52
N ARG A 24 10.96 -3.14 10.30
CA ARG A 24 11.85 -3.61 9.23
C ARG A 24 11.13 -4.53 8.26
N PHE A 25 11.40 -4.32 6.97
CA PHE A 25 10.97 -5.17 5.87
C PHE A 25 12.18 -5.80 5.23
N MET A 26 12.12 -7.08 4.89
CA MET A 26 13.22 -7.78 4.21
C MET A 26 12.64 -8.76 3.22
N ARG A 27 13.26 -8.92 2.06
CA ARG A 27 12.87 -9.97 1.11
C ARG A 27 13.38 -11.33 1.58
N ASP A 28 12.57 -12.37 1.39
CA ASP A 28 13.03 -13.74 1.62
C ASP A 28 14.24 -14.04 0.74
N SER A 29 15.22 -14.72 1.31
CA SER A 29 16.44 -15.11 0.62
C SER A 29 17.07 -16.32 1.30
N ASN A 30 18.11 -16.88 0.67
CA ASN A 30 18.89 -17.96 1.27
C ASN A 30 19.89 -17.46 2.34
N GLN A 31 20.00 -16.15 2.55
CA GLN A 31 20.94 -15.51 3.48
C GLN A 31 20.17 -14.62 4.46
N LEU A 32 19.37 -15.26 5.32
CA LEU A 32 18.66 -14.59 6.39
C LEU A 32 19.58 -14.40 7.62
N PRO A 33 19.41 -13.32 8.40
CA PRO A 33 20.11 -13.15 9.67
C PRO A 33 19.66 -14.21 10.67
N GLU A 34 20.48 -14.44 11.70
CA GLU A 34 20.22 -15.47 12.73
C GLU A 34 18.94 -15.20 13.54
N SER A 35 18.57 -13.92 13.70
CA SER A 35 17.32 -13.51 14.36
C SER A 35 16.43 -12.74 13.40
N LEU A 36 15.16 -13.15 13.32
CA LEU A 36 14.11 -12.52 12.53
C LEU A 36 13.12 -11.72 13.39
N GLU A 37 13.42 -11.54 14.67
CA GLU A 37 12.58 -10.76 15.57
C GLU A 37 12.37 -9.34 15.02
N GLN A 38 11.15 -8.82 15.15
CA GLN A 38 10.77 -7.49 14.67
C GLN A 38 11.00 -7.26 13.16
N THR A 39 11.01 -8.34 12.38
CA THR A 39 11.22 -8.29 10.93
C THR A 39 10.00 -8.83 10.19
N THR A 40 9.49 -8.03 9.25
CA THR A 40 8.46 -8.43 8.29
C THR A 40 9.13 -8.97 7.03
N ILE A 41 8.92 -10.25 6.73
CA ILE A 41 9.53 -10.91 5.56
C ILE A 41 8.59 -10.90 4.37
N VAL A 42 9.07 -10.45 3.22
CA VAL A 42 8.33 -10.42 1.97
C VAL A 42 8.70 -11.62 1.12
N LEU A 43 7.69 -12.45 0.80
CA LEU A 43 7.83 -13.62 -0.05
C LEU A 43 7.33 -13.30 -1.45
N ASP A 44 8.24 -12.88 -2.32
CA ASP A 44 7.96 -12.53 -3.71
C ASP A 44 7.30 -13.70 -4.46
N GLN A 45 8.01 -14.83 -4.52
CA GLN A 45 7.61 -16.09 -5.16
C GLN A 45 7.58 -17.27 -4.17
N GLY A 46 7.59 -16.97 -2.87
CA GLY A 46 7.64 -17.98 -1.81
C GLY A 46 6.31 -18.72 -1.64
N THR A 47 6.36 -19.89 -1.01
CA THR A 47 5.20 -20.76 -0.79
C THR A 47 4.58 -20.57 0.59
N GLU A 48 3.36 -21.07 0.79
CA GLU A 48 2.71 -21.14 2.11
C GLU A 48 3.56 -21.90 3.14
N ALA A 49 4.25 -22.97 2.70
CA ALA A 49 5.15 -23.74 3.56
C ALA A 49 6.35 -22.90 4.00
N ARG A 50 6.95 -22.13 3.07
CA ARG A 50 8.06 -21.22 3.39
C ARG A 50 7.63 -20.11 4.34
N ALA A 51 6.43 -19.55 4.16
CA ALA A 51 5.87 -18.57 5.07
C ALA A 51 5.73 -19.14 6.51
N SER A 52 5.24 -20.37 6.64
CA SER A 52 5.14 -21.05 7.94
C SER A 52 6.51 -21.31 8.59
N GLU A 53 7.51 -21.69 7.80
CA GLU A 53 8.88 -21.87 8.26
C GLU A 53 9.46 -20.57 8.82
N LEU A 54 9.30 -19.45 8.11
CA LEU A 54 9.81 -18.14 8.54
C LEU A 54 9.15 -17.66 9.84
N ILE A 55 7.84 -17.88 9.99
CA ILE A 55 7.13 -17.59 11.26
C ILE A 55 7.71 -18.43 12.40
N ALA A 56 7.97 -19.72 12.17
CA ALA A 56 8.56 -20.62 13.17
C ALA A 56 10.01 -20.24 13.52
N LEU A 57 10.76 -19.67 12.57
CA LEU A 57 12.10 -19.10 12.78
C LEU A 57 12.08 -17.74 13.50
N GLY A 58 10.90 -17.22 13.85
CA GLY A 58 10.76 -16.02 14.67
C GLY A 58 10.47 -14.73 13.92
N ALA A 59 10.18 -14.79 12.61
CA ALA A 59 9.78 -13.60 11.85
C ALA A 59 8.53 -12.95 12.46
N GLU A 60 8.54 -11.64 12.70
CA GLU A 60 7.37 -10.94 13.27
C GLU A 60 6.15 -11.12 12.37
N ARG A 61 6.35 -11.02 11.05
CA ARG A 61 5.27 -11.15 10.07
C ARG A 61 5.81 -11.64 8.75
N VAL A 62 4.95 -12.26 7.95
CA VAL A 62 5.23 -12.63 6.57
C VAL A 62 4.21 -12.00 5.63
N LEU A 63 4.69 -11.52 4.48
CA LEU A 63 3.87 -10.96 3.42
C LEU A 63 3.94 -11.84 2.19
N LEU A 64 2.79 -12.34 1.75
CA LEU A 64 2.68 -13.13 0.52
C LEU A 64 2.48 -12.20 -0.68
N ALA A 65 3.15 -12.48 -1.79
CA ALA A 65 2.82 -11.88 -3.09
C ALA A 65 2.22 -12.90 -4.05
N ASP A 66 3.02 -13.52 -4.91
CA ASP A 66 2.51 -14.34 -6.02
C ASP A 66 1.69 -15.55 -5.55
N ALA A 67 2.04 -16.13 -4.39
CA ALA A 67 1.27 -17.22 -3.81
C ALA A 67 -0.16 -16.80 -3.44
N ALA A 68 -0.35 -15.61 -2.88
CA ALA A 68 -1.68 -15.09 -2.57
C ALA A 68 -2.45 -14.72 -3.84
N LEU A 69 -1.76 -14.24 -4.87
CA LEU A 69 -2.37 -13.94 -6.16
C LEU A 69 -2.87 -15.21 -6.86
N LEU A 70 -2.11 -16.31 -6.77
CA LEU A 70 -2.48 -17.60 -7.33
C LEU A 70 -3.58 -18.29 -6.54
N ASP A 71 -3.49 -18.26 -5.21
CA ASP A 71 -4.50 -18.80 -4.29
C ASP A 71 -4.69 -17.87 -3.10
N ILE A 72 -5.72 -17.02 -3.19
CA ILE A 72 -6.02 -16.04 -2.14
C ILE A 72 -6.40 -16.71 -0.81
N THR A 73 -6.88 -17.96 -0.84
CA THR A 73 -7.26 -18.69 0.38
C THR A 73 -6.05 -19.12 1.21
N ALA A 74 -4.83 -19.06 0.66
CA ALA A 74 -3.59 -19.24 1.41
C ALA A 74 -3.46 -18.22 2.56
N VAL A 75 -3.97 -16.99 2.36
CA VAL A 75 -4.00 -15.96 3.41
C VAL A 75 -4.83 -16.44 4.60
N ALA A 76 -6.07 -16.90 4.35
CA ALA A 76 -6.96 -17.37 5.40
C ALA A 76 -6.40 -18.60 6.15
N ARG A 77 -5.78 -19.53 5.43
CA ARG A 77 -5.13 -20.71 6.05
C ARG A 77 -3.98 -20.32 6.95
N LEU A 78 -3.10 -19.43 6.52
CA LEU A 78 -1.98 -18.96 7.33
C LEU A 78 -2.45 -18.15 8.55
N VAL A 79 -3.48 -17.30 8.36
CA VAL A 79 -4.10 -16.56 9.47
C VAL A 79 -4.69 -17.52 10.51
N GLN A 80 -5.38 -18.58 10.08
CA GLN A 80 -5.93 -19.59 10.97
C GLN A 80 -4.85 -20.35 11.75
N GLN A 81 -3.71 -20.62 11.12
CA GLN A 81 -2.61 -21.40 11.71
C GLN A 81 -1.73 -20.58 12.65
N HIS A 82 -1.41 -19.33 12.28
CA HIS A 82 -0.36 -18.54 12.93
C HIS A 82 -0.85 -17.23 13.56
N GLY A 83 -2.11 -16.87 13.36
CA GLY A 83 -2.68 -15.60 13.83
C GLY A 83 -2.68 -14.51 12.75
N ALA A 84 -3.68 -13.63 12.82
CA ALA A 84 -3.88 -12.55 11.84
C ALA A 84 -2.72 -11.55 11.83
N GLU A 85 -2.16 -11.25 13.01
CA GLU A 85 -1.08 -10.31 13.23
C GLU A 85 0.24 -10.68 12.53
N ARG A 86 0.40 -11.98 12.20
CA ARG A 86 1.60 -12.56 11.60
C ARG A 86 1.54 -12.65 10.08
N VAL A 87 0.40 -12.35 9.46
CA VAL A 87 0.19 -12.52 8.02
C VAL A 87 -0.24 -11.21 7.38
N GLY A 88 0.35 -10.90 6.23
CA GLY A 88 -0.07 -9.81 5.36
C GLY A 88 0.19 -10.13 3.88
N VAL A 89 0.02 -9.13 3.03
CA VAL A 89 0.21 -9.26 1.58
C VAL A 89 1.13 -8.16 1.06
N TRP A 90 2.04 -8.53 0.16
CA TRP A 90 2.81 -7.58 -0.63
C TRP A 90 2.17 -7.48 -2.01
N LEU A 91 1.91 -6.25 -2.44
CA LEU A 91 1.14 -5.94 -3.63
C LEU A 91 1.91 -4.97 -4.54
N PRO A 92 2.72 -5.49 -5.47
CA PRO A 92 3.20 -4.72 -6.60
C PRO A 92 2.00 -4.27 -7.45
N VAL A 93 1.95 -2.99 -7.76
CA VAL A 93 0.88 -2.44 -8.61
C VAL A 93 1.43 -1.48 -9.64
N LYS A 94 0.72 -1.35 -10.76
CA LYS A 94 0.98 -0.33 -11.77
C LYS A 94 -0.32 0.34 -12.21
N LYS A 95 -0.20 1.48 -12.87
CA LYS A 95 -1.35 2.16 -13.47
C LYS A 95 -2.05 1.23 -14.46
N ARG A 96 -3.35 1.01 -14.22
CA ARG A 96 -4.18 0.19 -15.10
C ARG A 96 -4.30 0.88 -16.44
N GLN A 97 -4.01 0.15 -17.52
CA GLN A 97 -4.25 0.68 -18.86
C GLN A 97 -5.75 0.75 -19.13
N ILE A 98 -6.26 1.96 -19.30
CA ILE A 98 -7.62 2.20 -19.77
C ILE A 98 -7.60 2.02 -21.29
N SER A 99 -8.19 0.92 -21.77
CA SER A 99 -8.45 0.74 -23.20
C SER A 99 -9.92 1.01 -23.50
N TRP A 100 -10.15 1.80 -24.54
CA TRP A 100 -11.47 2.04 -25.11
C TRP A 100 -11.60 1.11 -26.32
N ALA A 101 -12.31 0.00 -26.18
CA ALA A 101 -12.67 -0.83 -27.32
C ALA A 101 -13.94 -0.29 -27.96
N ILE A 102 -13.93 -0.15 -29.29
CA ILE A 102 -15.15 0.13 -30.06
C ILE A 102 -15.65 -1.21 -30.57
N ASP A 103 -16.67 -1.76 -29.91
CA ASP A 103 -17.38 -2.94 -30.43
C ASP A 103 -18.32 -2.50 -31.56
N TYR A 104 -17.91 -2.76 -32.80
CA TYR A 104 -18.77 -2.60 -33.98
C TYR A 104 -19.68 -3.82 -34.14
N ILE A 105 -20.62 -4.02 -33.21
CA ILE A 105 -21.76 -4.91 -33.49
C ILE A 105 -22.84 -4.05 -34.15
N SER A 106 -22.78 -4.00 -35.48
CA SER A 106 -23.75 -3.33 -36.34
C SER A 106 -25.10 -4.04 -36.29
N ASN A 107 -25.92 -3.69 -35.31
CA ASN A 107 -27.37 -3.79 -35.46
C ASN A 107 -27.76 -2.52 -36.24
N GLU A 108 -28.46 -2.64 -37.36
CA GLU A 108 -28.55 -1.67 -38.47
C GLU A 108 -28.89 -0.19 -38.17
N ASP A 109 -29.04 0.26 -36.92
CA ASP A 109 -29.31 1.66 -36.58
C ASP A 109 -28.56 2.25 -35.36
N PHE A 110 -27.69 1.52 -34.64
CA PHE A 110 -26.97 2.09 -33.48
C PHE A 110 -25.55 1.55 -33.29
N ASN A 111 -24.55 2.44 -33.36
CA ASN A 111 -23.20 2.16 -32.87
C ASN A 111 -23.17 2.36 -31.35
N CYS A 112 -23.04 1.28 -30.58
CA CYS A 112 -22.90 1.35 -29.12
C CYS A 112 -21.42 1.44 -28.74
N LEU A 113 -21.03 2.54 -28.07
CA LEU A 113 -19.71 2.65 -27.44
C LEU A 113 -19.81 2.12 -26.01
N THR A 114 -19.20 0.95 -25.74
CA THR A 114 -19.15 0.41 -24.38
C THR A 114 -17.71 0.52 -23.85
N PRO A 115 -17.45 1.37 -22.84
CA PRO A 115 -16.12 1.40 -22.23
C PRO A 115 -15.83 0.06 -21.53
N SER A 116 -14.70 -0.56 -21.85
CA SER A 116 -14.28 -1.82 -21.21
C SER A 116 -13.86 -1.59 -19.75
N PHE A 117 -13.19 -0.46 -19.47
CA PHE A 117 -12.82 -0.04 -18.10
C PHE A 117 -12.85 1.49 -17.99
N GLY A 118 -13.86 2.07 -17.34
CA GLY A 118 -14.04 3.52 -17.27
C GLY A 118 -13.38 4.23 -16.08
N LYS A 119 -12.73 3.52 -15.16
CA LYS A 119 -12.16 4.07 -13.92
C LYS A 119 -10.64 4.02 -13.95
N ALA A 120 -9.99 5.14 -13.70
CA ALA A 120 -8.56 5.17 -13.38
C ALA A 120 -8.32 4.37 -12.09
N GLY A 121 -7.32 3.50 -12.11
CA GLY A 121 -7.05 2.60 -11.01
C GLY A 121 -5.69 1.95 -11.16
N TRP A 122 -5.36 1.11 -10.19
CA TRP A 122 -4.17 0.30 -10.23
C TRP A 122 -4.52 -1.16 -10.52
N GLU A 123 -3.63 -1.78 -11.28
CA GLU A 123 -3.64 -3.20 -11.57
C GLU A 123 -2.59 -3.87 -10.70
N VAL A 124 -2.97 -4.97 -10.05
CA VAL A 124 -2.00 -5.85 -9.37
C VAL A 124 -1.09 -6.49 -10.42
N VAL A 125 0.20 -6.52 -10.15
CA VAL A 125 1.17 -7.25 -10.97
C VAL A 125 1.83 -8.33 -10.14
N LYS A 126 2.31 -9.37 -10.82
CA LYS A 126 3.18 -10.37 -10.19
C LYS A 126 4.48 -9.72 -9.70
N SER A 127 5.20 -10.42 -8.85
CA SER A 127 6.53 -10.01 -8.36
C SER A 127 7.52 -9.65 -9.48
N ASP A 128 7.39 -10.30 -10.65
CA ASP A 128 8.19 -10.06 -11.86
C ASP A 128 7.69 -8.89 -12.74
N GLY A 129 6.60 -8.22 -12.34
CA GLY A 129 5.97 -7.10 -13.05
C GLY A 129 4.93 -7.50 -14.11
N THR A 130 4.65 -8.79 -14.27
CA THR A 130 3.64 -9.28 -15.23
C THR A 130 2.23 -8.82 -14.82
N SER A 131 1.49 -8.27 -15.79
CA SER A 131 0.07 -7.91 -15.63
C SER A 131 -0.81 -9.10 -15.27
N THR A 132 -1.83 -8.84 -14.46
CA THR A 132 -2.79 -9.87 -13.98
C THR A 132 -4.24 -9.55 -14.37
N GLY A 133 -4.53 -8.30 -14.73
CA GLY A 133 -5.87 -7.77 -14.95
C GLY A 133 -6.65 -7.47 -13.66
N THR A 134 -6.10 -7.81 -12.50
CA THR A 134 -6.77 -7.71 -11.19
C THR A 134 -6.76 -6.28 -10.67
N ASP A 135 -7.92 -5.80 -10.22
CA ASP A 135 -8.07 -4.49 -9.61
C ASP A 135 -7.46 -4.45 -8.20
N ALA A 136 -6.59 -3.46 -7.94
CA ALA A 136 -5.86 -3.37 -6.67
C ALA A 136 -6.75 -3.01 -5.48
N GLU A 137 -7.76 -2.13 -5.66
CA GLU A 137 -8.66 -1.72 -4.58
C GLU A 137 -9.52 -2.89 -4.11
N TRP A 138 -10.08 -3.63 -5.07
CA TRP A 138 -10.79 -4.87 -4.79
C TRP A 138 -9.90 -5.90 -4.09
N TRP A 139 -8.67 -6.12 -4.59
CA TRP A 139 -7.74 -7.09 -4.02
C TRP A 139 -7.33 -6.77 -2.57
N VAL A 140 -7.08 -5.50 -2.28
CA VAL A 140 -6.81 -5.02 -0.92
C VAL A 140 -8.00 -5.33 -0.01
N SER A 141 -9.23 -5.04 -0.45
CA SER A 141 -10.43 -5.32 0.34
C SER A 141 -10.58 -6.81 0.65
N GLU A 142 -10.36 -7.67 -0.36
CA GLU A 142 -10.53 -9.12 -0.23
C GLU A 142 -9.47 -9.74 0.68
N THR A 143 -8.20 -9.36 0.52
CA THR A 143 -7.12 -9.88 1.38
C THR A 143 -7.29 -9.46 2.84
N LEU A 144 -7.75 -8.23 3.09
CA LEU A 144 -8.05 -7.74 4.42
C LEU A 144 -9.29 -8.42 5.04
N SER A 145 -10.29 -8.78 4.23
CA SER A 145 -11.48 -9.51 4.71
C SER A 145 -11.14 -10.95 5.13
N LEU A 146 -10.13 -11.55 4.50
CA LEU A 146 -9.56 -12.86 4.84
C LEU A 146 -8.64 -12.84 6.08
N GLY A 147 -8.47 -11.67 6.71
CA GLY A 147 -7.79 -11.52 7.98
C GLY A 147 -6.33 -11.09 7.90
N ALA A 148 -5.82 -10.69 6.73
CA ALA A 148 -4.50 -10.07 6.64
C ALA A 148 -4.42 -8.84 7.57
N SER A 149 -3.34 -8.77 8.36
CA SER A 149 -3.10 -7.65 9.27
C SER A 149 -2.63 -6.38 8.54
N LEU A 150 -1.92 -6.54 7.43
CA LEU A 150 -1.43 -5.43 6.62
C LEU A 150 -1.31 -5.76 5.14
N VAL A 151 -1.34 -4.73 4.32
CA VAL A 151 -0.99 -4.77 2.89
C VAL A 151 0.11 -3.75 2.61
N LEU A 152 1.23 -4.21 2.05
CA LEU A 152 2.31 -3.36 1.55
C LEU A 152 2.11 -3.15 0.05
N ILE A 153 1.78 -1.93 -0.36
CA ILE A 153 1.61 -1.55 -1.76
C ILE A 153 2.94 -1.00 -2.28
N SER A 154 3.50 -1.66 -3.29
CA SER A 154 4.64 -1.17 -4.05
C SER A 154 4.16 -0.51 -5.33
N VAL A 155 4.38 0.79 -5.46
CA VAL A 155 3.89 1.59 -6.60
C VAL A 155 4.86 2.71 -6.92
N ASP A 156 4.93 3.12 -8.19
CA ASP A 156 5.59 4.36 -8.60
C ASP A 156 4.50 5.40 -8.91
N ALA A 157 3.86 5.91 -7.85
CA ALA A 157 2.69 6.79 -7.98
C ALA A 157 3.09 8.20 -8.45
N HIS A 158 2.35 8.70 -9.44
CA HIS A 158 2.46 10.07 -9.97
C HIS A 158 1.28 10.93 -9.49
N ASP A 159 1.28 12.22 -9.82
CA ASP A 159 0.24 13.18 -9.39
C ASP A 159 -1.19 12.70 -9.66
N ASP A 160 -1.45 12.13 -10.84
CA ASP A 160 -2.76 11.60 -11.23
C ASP A 160 -3.22 10.41 -10.36
N ASP A 161 -2.28 9.73 -9.70
CA ASP A 161 -2.54 8.54 -8.92
C ASP A 161 -2.79 8.86 -7.42
N LEU A 162 -2.53 10.10 -6.98
CA LEU A 162 -2.67 10.50 -5.57
C LEU A 162 -4.11 10.39 -5.06
N ASN A 163 -5.10 10.54 -5.93
CA ASN A 163 -6.51 10.29 -5.58
C ASN A 163 -6.78 8.80 -5.31
N ILE A 164 -6.07 7.89 -5.98
CA ILE A 164 -6.16 6.44 -5.73
C ILE A 164 -5.57 6.13 -4.35
N CYS A 165 -4.40 6.71 -4.03
CA CYS A 165 -3.80 6.60 -2.69
C CYS A 165 -4.77 7.07 -1.61
N ALA A 166 -5.36 8.26 -1.79
CA ALA A 166 -6.27 8.85 -0.82
C ALA A 166 -7.52 7.99 -0.60
N GLY A 167 -8.12 7.45 -1.66
CA GLY A 167 -9.27 6.54 -1.56
C GLY A 167 -8.95 5.24 -0.82
N LEU A 168 -7.80 4.62 -1.11
CA LEU A 168 -7.33 3.44 -0.40
C LEU A 168 -7.08 3.73 1.09
N MET A 169 -6.48 4.89 1.40
CA MET A 169 -6.21 5.31 2.76
C MET A 169 -7.49 5.61 3.55
N GLU A 170 -8.52 6.16 2.90
CA GLU A 170 -9.84 6.37 3.51
C GLU A 170 -10.51 5.03 3.89
N ASN A 171 -10.43 4.04 3.00
CA ASN A 171 -11.09 2.75 3.18
C ASN A 171 -10.33 1.81 4.15
N HIS A 172 -9.00 1.84 4.16
CA HIS A 172 -8.18 0.81 4.83
C HIS A 172 -7.01 1.35 5.67
N GLY A 173 -6.88 2.66 5.83
CA GLY A 173 -5.61 3.35 6.12
C GLY A 173 -4.70 2.79 7.21
N LYS A 174 -5.22 2.27 8.34
CA LYS A 174 -4.36 1.73 9.41
C LYS A 174 -3.59 0.45 9.02
N LYS A 175 -4.05 -0.26 7.98
CA LYS A 175 -3.49 -1.53 7.52
C LYS A 175 -2.62 -1.39 6.27
N LEU A 176 -2.58 -0.21 5.66
CA LEU A 176 -1.84 0.01 4.42
C LEU A 176 -0.46 0.60 4.71
N TRP A 177 0.53 0.01 4.05
CA TRP A 177 1.88 0.53 3.91
C TRP A 177 2.16 0.81 2.44
N PHE A 178 2.97 1.82 2.16
CA PHE A 178 3.38 2.17 0.80
C PHE A 178 4.90 2.20 0.68
N THR A 179 5.40 1.83 -0.49
CA THR A 179 6.82 1.92 -0.85
C THR A 179 6.94 2.20 -2.35
N PRO A 180 7.96 2.94 -2.79
CA PRO A 180 8.36 2.95 -4.20
C PRO A 180 8.61 1.54 -4.72
N TRP A 181 8.35 1.32 -6.01
CA TRP A 181 8.56 0.02 -6.63
C TRP A 181 9.85 -0.02 -7.46
N GLN A 182 9.92 0.75 -8.54
CA GLN A 182 11.07 0.79 -9.44
C GLN A 182 11.84 2.11 -9.37
N LEU A 183 11.24 3.15 -8.78
CA LEU A 183 11.81 4.49 -8.66
C LEU A 183 12.17 4.81 -7.19
N PRO A 184 13.31 4.32 -6.66
CA PRO A 184 13.69 4.54 -5.26
C PRO A 184 13.85 6.02 -4.89
N ASP A 185 14.13 6.88 -5.87
CA ASP A 185 14.29 8.33 -5.69
C ASP A 185 12.97 9.12 -5.89
N ALA A 186 11.81 8.45 -5.93
CA ALA A 186 10.52 9.13 -6.09
C ALA A 186 10.23 10.13 -4.94
N ASP A 187 9.67 11.30 -5.24
CA ASP A 187 9.25 12.25 -4.22
C ASP A 187 8.06 11.70 -3.42
N LEU A 188 8.25 11.51 -2.12
CA LEU A 188 7.25 10.94 -1.22
C LEU A 188 6.39 12.02 -0.54
N GLU A 189 6.76 13.29 -0.62
CA GLU A 189 5.99 14.39 -0.02
C GLU A 189 4.54 14.43 -0.56
N PRO A 190 4.29 14.33 -1.88
CA PRO A 190 2.94 14.31 -2.44
C PRO A 190 2.11 13.12 -1.96
N TRP A 191 2.75 11.97 -1.70
CA TRP A 191 2.06 10.76 -1.23
C TRP A 191 1.51 10.97 0.19
N VAL A 192 2.28 11.64 1.05
CA VAL A 192 1.86 11.96 2.42
C VAL A 192 0.83 13.09 2.43
N ARG A 193 1.08 14.16 1.66
CA ARG A 193 0.25 15.38 1.66
C ARG A 193 -1.08 15.17 0.94
N TYR A 194 -1.07 14.62 -0.27
CA TYR A 194 -2.27 14.52 -1.09
C TYR A 194 -2.80 13.09 -1.12
N GLY A 195 -1.91 12.09 -1.20
CA GLY A 195 -2.27 10.68 -1.11
C GLY A 195 -2.67 10.23 0.30
N ARG A 196 -2.51 11.08 1.32
CA ARG A 196 -2.82 10.82 2.74
C ARG A 196 -2.12 9.59 3.30
N VAL A 197 -1.00 9.17 2.71
CA VAL A 197 -0.22 8.04 3.19
C VAL A 197 0.33 8.34 4.59
N ARG A 198 0.26 7.36 5.49
CA ARG A 198 0.70 7.47 6.89
C ARG A 198 1.68 6.39 7.34
N ARG A 199 1.96 5.42 6.48
CA ARG A 199 2.93 4.37 6.74
C ARG A 199 3.73 4.15 5.47
N LEU A 200 5.03 4.46 5.54
CA LEU A 200 5.95 4.35 4.41
C LEU A 200 7.05 3.36 4.75
N VAL A 201 7.40 2.51 3.80
CA VAL A 201 8.68 1.79 3.80
C VAL A 201 9.60 2.56 2.86
N LEU A 202 10.67 3.10 3.42
CA LEU A 202 11.68 3.84 2.65
C LEU A 202 12.48 2.84 1.80
N PRO A 203 12.71 3.12 0.51
CA PRO A 203 13.42 2.24 -0.41
C PRO A 203 14.87 2.06 0.00
N GLU A 204 15.50 1.00 -0.49
CA GLU A 204 16.91 0.70 -0.27
C GLU A 204 17.67 0.65 -1.61
N PRO A 205 18.78 1.39 -1.76
CA PRO A 205 19.33 2.36 -0.81
C PRO A 205 18.42 3.59 -0.66
N ASN A 206 18.30 4.13 0.56
CA ASN A 206 17.64 5.41 0.78
C ASN A 206 18.67 6.53 0.62
N THR A 207 18.56 7.28 -0.47
CA THR A 207 19.45 8.39 -0.85
C THR A 207 18.97 9.75 -0.34
N ARG A 208 17.79 9.80 0.27
CA ARG A 208 17.13 11.04 0.73
C ARG A 208 17.94 11.74 1.81
N ASP A 209 18.04 13.06 1.69
CA ASP A 209 18.72 13.89 2.67
C ASP A 209 17.82 14.27 3.86
N GLU A 210 18.41 14.90 4.86
CA GLU A 210 17.69 15.32 6.08
C GLU A 210 16.60 16.36 5.77
N GLU A 211 16.83 17.26 4.82
CA GLU A 211 15.86 18.29 4.45
C GLU A 211 14.61 17.67 3.80
N GLU A 212 14.79 16.70 2.91
CA GLU A 212 13.71 15.94 2.29
C GLU A 212 12.92 15.15 3.33
N MET A 213 13.61 14.46 4.25
CA MET A 213 12.94 13.74 5.33
C MET A 213 12.13 14.67 6.24
N VAL A 214 12.64 15.87 6.55
CA VAL A 214 11.89 16.88 7.31
C VAL A 214 10.65 17.33 6.54
N ARG A 215 10.73 17.55 5.22
CA ARG A 215 9.56 17.92 4.39
C ARG A 215 8.50 16.83 4.38
N ILE A 216 8.91 15.57 4.19
CA ILE A 216 8.02 14.40 4.19
C ILE A 216 7.29 14.27 5.54
N CYS A 217 8.01 14.41 6.65
CA CYS A 217 7.42 14.37 7.99
C CYS A 217 6.47 15.55 8.24
N ALA A 218 6.85 16.76 7.83
CA ALA A 218 6.02 17.95 7.98
C ALA A 218 4.71 17.86 7.18
N ALA A 219 4.72 17.22 6.01
CA ALA A 219 3.53 17.00 5.18
C ALA A 219 2.42 16.21 5.89
N ALA A 220 2.76 15.37 6.87
CA ALA A 220 1.78 14.66 7.68
C ALA A 220 1.04 15.58 8.67
N LEU A 221 1.70 16.67 9.12
CA LEU A 221 1.19 17.60 10.12
C LEU A 221 0.28 18.69 9.52
N THR A 222 0.62 19.22 8.34
CA THR A 222 -0.08 20.37 7.73
C THR A 222 -1.56 20.14 7.41
N LEU A 223 -1.96 18.87 7.21
CA LEU A 223 -3.36 18.53 6.93
C LEU A 223 -4.30 18.72 8.13
N HIS A 224 -3.76 18.76 9.35
CA HIS A 224 -4.56 18.94 10.56
C HIS A 224 -4.99 20.40 10.78
N GLU A 225 -4.23 21.37 10.29
CA GLU A 225 -4.52 22.80 10.51
C GLU A 225 -5.62 23.34 9.58
N SER A 226 -5.66 22.89 8.32
CA SER A 226 -6.69 23.34 7.36
C SER A 226 -8.10 22.85 7.70
N ALA A 227 -8.25 21.70 8.38
CA ALA A 227 -9.56 21.20 8.82
C ALA A 227 -10.12 21.91 10.06
N ALA A 228 -9.27 22.62 10.82
CA ALA A 228 -9.70 23.39 12.00
C ALA A 228 -10.10 24.84 11.67
N GLY A 229 -9.83 25.30 10.45
CA GLY A 229 -10.04 26.70 10.01
C GLY A 229 -11.44 27.05 9.49
N GLU A 230 -12.27 26.08 9.10
CA GLU A 230 -13.63 26.35 8.59
C GLU A 230 -14.70 26.17 9.68
N LYS A 231 -14.67 27.04 10.71
CA LYS A 231 -15.90 27.34 11.47
C LYS A 231 -16.57 28.57 10.83
N SER A 232 -17.65 28.28 10.11
CA SER A 232 -18.60 29.22 9.50
C SER A 232 -18.94 30.40 10.42
N PRO A 233 -18.95 31.66 9.94
CA PRO A 233 -19.43 32.79 10.73
C PRO A 233 -20.95 32.65 10.90
N GLY A 234 -21.38 32.66 12.16
CA GLY A 234 -22.76 32.47 12.57
C GLY A 234 -23.71 33.50 11.96
N LYS A 235 -24.90 33.03 11.62
CA LYS A 235 -26.08 33.84 11.33
C LYS A 235 -26.37 34.76 12.53
N GLU A 236 -26.10 36.04 12.40
CA GLU A 236 -26.77 37.05 13.24
C GLU A 236 -28.24 37.11 12.84
N SER A 237 -29.09 36.75 13.79
CA SER A 237 -30.53 36.90 13.72
C SER A 237 -30.84 38.36 14.07
N GLU A 238 -31.15 39.15 13.05
CA GLU A 238 -31.63 40.51 13.22
C GLU A 238 -33.08 40.47 13.76
N LYS A 239 -33.23 40.73 15.07
CA LYS A 239 -34.47 41.18 15.67
C LYS A 239 -34.45 42.70 15.67
N THR A 240 -35.31 43.31 14.86
CA THR A 240 -35.69 44.72 15.03
C THR A 240 -37.22 44.81 15.09
N LEU A 241 -37.64 45.69 16.00
CA LEU A 241 -38.97 45.90 16.60
C LEU A 241 -40.17 45.91 15.65
#